data_AF-A0A1Z8VNV2-F1
#
_entry.id   AF-A0A1Z8VNV2-F1
#
_cell.length_a   1.000
_cell.length_b   1.000
_cell.length_c   1.000
_cell.angle_alpha   90.00
_cell.angle_beta   90.00
_cell.angle_gamma   90.00
#
_symmetry.space_group_name_H-M   'P 1'
#
loop_
_entity.id
_entity.type
_entity.pdbx_description
1 polymer ?
#
loop_
_entity_poly.entity_id
_entity_poly.type
_entity_poly.pdbx_seq_one_letter_code
_entity_poly.pdbx_strand_id
1 'polypeptide(L)'
;MQKRQLNLDYHISWRQSDKTLTVEWNGGDPAVVTISPNSHDAQSMYLSPDQPELEILKGTWYTIETLGRTSTISFFPNDFVEEIAEKNWRPSPRKIIN
;
A
#
# COMPACT_ATOMS: atom_id res chain seq x y z
N MET A 1 -11.91 8.65 -9.13
CA MET A 1 -10.83 7.96 -8.41
C MET A 1 -9.59 7.97 -9.27
N GLN A 2 -8.41 8.31 -8.71
CA GLN A 2 -7.15 8.30 -9.47
C GLN A 2 -6.63 6.87 -9.54
N LYS A 3 -6.44 6.34 -10.76
CA LYS A 3 -5.87 5.01 -10.97
C LYS A 3 -4.34 5.11 -10.99
N ARG A 4 -3.67 4.14 -10.38
CA ARG A 4 -2.21 3.93 -10.46
C ARG A 4 -1.93 2.63 -11.19
N GLN A 5 -0.96 2.65 -12.10
CA GLN A 5 -0.52 1.48 -12.84
C GLN A 5 0.83 1.01 -12.31
N LEU A 6 0.89 -0.24 -11.87
CA LEU A 6 2.08 -0.93 -11.38
C LEU A 6 2.67 -1.78 -12.52
N ASN A 7 3.99 -1.93 -12.53
CA ASN A 7 4.71 -2.78 -13.47
C ASN A 7 6.08 -3.18 -12.87
N LEU A 8 6.92 -3.86 -13.65
CA LEU A 8 8.22 -4.34 -13.19
C LEU A 8 9.21 -3.24 -12.77
N ASP A 9 9.04 -2.02 -13.29
CA ASP A 9 9.90 -0.87 -12.99
C ASP A 9 9.26 0.09 -11.97
N TYR A 10 7.95 -0.02 -11.74
CA TYR A 10 7.19 0.88 -10.88
C TYR A 10 6.32 0.12 -9.87
N HIS A 11 6.67 0.32 -8.60
CA HIS A 11 5.91 -0.12 -7.44
C HIS A 11 5.69 1.06 -6.48
N ILE A 12 4.75 0.90 -5.57
CA ILE A 12 4.52 1.81 -4.44
C ILE A 12 5.49 1.40 -3.33
N SER A 13 6.57 2.16 -3.19
CA SER A 13 7.51 2.04 -2.06
C SER A 13 6.85 2.38 -0.73
N TRP A 14 7.51 2.02 0.38
CA TRP A 14 7.05 2.30 1.73
C TRP A 14 6.57 3.74 1.89
N ARG A 15 5.31 3.87 2.29
CA ARG A 15 4.66 5.13 2.60
C ARG A 15 3.52 4.93 3.58
N GLN A 16 3.06 6.01 4.19
CA GLN A 16 1.84 6.01 5.02
C GLN A 16 0.93 7.15 4.60
N SER A 17 -0.36 7.03 4.92
CA SER A 17 -1.36 8.05 4.61
C SER A 17 -1.92 8.71 5.88
N ASP A 18 -2.30 9.98 5.75
CA ASP A 18 -3.04 10.73 6.77
C ASP A 18 -4.52 10.32 6.92
N LYS A 19 -5.01 9.41 6.07
CA LYS A 19 -6.37 8.83 6.08
C LYS A 19 -6.32 7.30 6.02
N THR A 20 -7.40 6.66 6.46
CA THR A 20 -7.65 5.24 6.14
C THR A 20 -8.03 5.14 4.67
N LEU A 21 -7.42 4.21 3.95
CA LEU A 21 -7.59 4.03 2.51
C LEU A 21 -8.16 2.64 2.22
N THR A 22 -9.14 2.57 1.32
CA THR A 22 -9.45 1.36 0.57
C THR A 22 -8.61 1.35 -0.70
N VAL A 23 -7.79 0.31 -0.87
CA VAL A 23 -7.11 0.01 -2.12
C VAL A 23 -7.95 -0.96 -2.92
N GLU A 24 -8.24 -0.62 -4.16
CA GLU A 24 -9.09 -1.42 -5.05
C GLU A 24 -8.29 -1.86 -6.28
N TRP A 25 -8.30 -3.15 -6.61
CA TRP A 25 -7.81 -3.69 -7.85
C TRP A 25 -8.80 -3.43 -8.98
N ASN A 26 -8.29 -2.92 -10.10
CA ASN A 26 -9.08 -2.43 -11.23
C ASN A 26 -8.79 -3.18 -12.55
N GLY A 27 -7.85 -4.13 -12.55
CA GLY A 27 -7.46 -4.87 -13.76
C GLY A 27 -5.99 -5.28 -13.80
N GLY A 28 -5.67 -6.25 -14.66
CA GLY A 28 -4.32 -6.76 -14.89
C GLY A 28 -3.99 -8.02 -14.10
N ASP A 29 -2.72 -8.21 -13.78
CA ASP A 29 -2.25 -9.27 -12.90
C ASP A 29 -2.58 -8.96 -11.43
N PRO A 30 -2.62 -9.95 -10.53
CA PRO A 30 -2.74 -9.71 -9.10
C PRO A 30 -1.62 -8.78 -8.59
N ALA A 31 -1.96 -7.95 -7.61
CA ALA A 31 -0.99 -7.19 -6.85
C ALA A 31 -0.83 -7.79 -5.45
N VAL A 32 0.24 -7.41 -4.76
CA VAL A 32 0.42 -7.68 -3.33
C VAL A 32 0.49 -6.35 -2.59
N VAL A 33 -0.26 -6.25 -1.51
CA VAL A 33 -0.20 -5.14 -0.56
C VAL A 33 0.49 -5.65 0.69
N THR A 34 1.61 -5.02 1.06
CA THR A 34 2.29 -5.30 2.34
C THR A 34 2.02 -4.14 3.29
N ILE A 35 1.57 -4.43 4.51
CA ILE A 35 1.30 -3.42 5.54
C ILE A 35 2.12 -3.68 6.80
N SER A 36 2.52 -2.62 7.49
CA SER A 36 3.16 -2.66 8.80
C SER A 36 2.44 -1.73 9.80
N PRO A 37 1.43 -2.24 10.54
CA PRO A 37 0.61 -1.41 11.42
C PRO A 37 1.39 -0.81 12.59
N ASN A 38 2.29 -1.58 13.21
CA ASN A 38 3.10 -1.14 14.35
C ASN A 38 4.46 -0.54 13.94
N SER A 39 4.65 -0.30 12.65
CA SER A 39 5.90 0.16 12.06
C SER A 39 7.07 -0.80 12.30
N HIS A 40 6.84 -2.07 12.64
CA HIS A 40 7.87 -3.08 12.88
C HIS A 40 7.58 -4.38 12.13
N ASP A 41 6.48 -5.04 12.47
CA ASP A 41 6.05 -6.28 11.84
C ASP A 41 5.30 -5.96 10.55
N ALA A 42 5.49 -6.79 9.53
CA ALA A 42 4.83 -6.62 8.24
C ALA A 42 4.11 -7.91 7.82
N GLN A 43 2.97 -7.74 7.16
CA GLN A 43 2.21 -8.83 6.55
C GLN A 43 1.76 -8.44 5.15
N SER A 44 1.64 -9.45 4.27
CA SER A 44 1.30 -9.27 2.86
C SER A 44 -0.01 -9.97 2.52
N MET A 45 -0.83 -9.33 1.70
CA MET A 45 -2.13 -9.82 1.26
C MET A 45 -2.26 -9.63 -0.25
N TYR A 46 -2.93 -10.57 -0.91
CA TYR A 46 -3.20 -10.45 -2.34
C TYR A 46 -4.31 -9.43 -2.59
N LEU A 47 -4.17 -8.69 -3.69
CA LEU A 47 -5.20 -7.83 -4.24
C LEU A 47 -5.45 -8.28 -5.68
N SER A 48 -6.61 -8.88 -5.93
CA SER A 48 -6.90 -9.68 -7.12
C SER A 48 -8.41 -9.68 -7.43
N PRO A 49 -8.89 -10.25 -8.55
CA PRO A 49 -10.32 -10.33 -8.82
C PRO A 49 -11.16 -10.97 -7.70
N ASP A 50 -10.62 -11.97 -7.00
CA ASP A 50 -11.33 -12.69 -5.93
C ASP A 50 -11.29 -11.94 -4.59
N GLN A 51 -10.30 -11.06 -4.41
CA GLN A 51 -10.15 -10.17 -3.27
C GLN A 51 -9.77 -8.77 -3.79
N PRO A 52 -10.75 -8.03 -4.34
CA PRO A 52 -10.47 -6.82 -5.12
C PRO A 52 -10.19 -5.60 -4.25
N GLU A 53 -10.49 -5.66 -2.96
CA GLU A 53 -10.35 -4.52 -2.05
C GLU A 53 -9.61 -4.89 -0.77
N LEU A 54 -8.87 -3.91 -0.24
CA LEU A 54 -8.16 -4.02 1.02
C LEU A 54 -8.12 -2.68 1.76
N GLU A 55 -8.41 -2.69 3.05
CA GLU A 55 -8.34 -1.51 3.90
C GLU A 55 -6.93 -1.34 4.53
N ILE A 56 -6.38 -0.13 4.42
CA ILE A 56 -5.14 0.30 5.05
C ILE A 56 -5.48 1.41 6.03
N LEU A 57 -5.32 1.14 7.33
CA LEU A 57 -5.62 2.12 8.38
C LEU A 57 -4.67 3.32 8.33
N LYS A 58 -5.19 4.51 8.68
CA LYS A 58 -4.41 5.75 8.81
C LYS A 58 -3.09 5.53 9.55
N GLY A 59 -2.01 6.09 9.00
CA GLY A 59 -0.67 6.02 9.57
C GLY A 59 -0.05 4.62 9.57
N THR A 60 -0.63 3.65 8.86
CA THR A 60 0.00 2.35 8.60
C THR A 60 0.96 2.49 7.44
N TRP A 61 2.18 1.98 7.60
CA TRP A 61 3.14 1.90 6.51
C TRP A 61 2.70 0.81 5.52
N TYR A 62 2.76 1.07 4.22
CA TYR A 62 2.44 0.10 3.18
C TYR A 62 3.34 0.16 1.95
N THR A 63 3.44 -0.97 1.24
CA THR A 63 3.95 -1.09 -0.13
C THR A 63 2.93 -1.79 -1.02
N ILE A 64 2.97 -1.53 -2.33
CA ILE A 64 2.14 -2.25 -3.30
C ILE A 64 2.94 -2.51 -4.58
N GLU A 65 2.96 -3.76 -5.02
CA GLU A 65 3.64 -4.19 -6.25
C GLU A 65 2.79 -5.19 -7.03
N THR A 66 3.02 -5.28 -8.35
CA THR A 66 2.41 -6.30 -9.21
C THR A 66 3.09 -7.65 -8.98
N LEU A 67 2.34 -8.76 -9.03
CA LEU A 67 2.89 -10.12 -9.06
C LEU A 67 3.09 -10.65 -10.49
N GLY A 68 2.67 -9.88 -11.50
CA GLY A 68 2.89 -10.15 -12.91
C GLY A 68 3.49 -8.96 -13.65
N ARG A 69 3.11 -8.80 -14.91
CA ARG A 69 3.60 -7.73 -15.78
C ARG A 69 3.03 -6.37 -15.39
N THR A 70 1.72 -6.30 -15.13
CA THR A 70 1.04 -5.04 -14.81
C THR A 70 -0.19 -5.23 -13.94
N SER A 71 -0.40 -4.34 -12.98
CA SER A 71 -1.66 -4.24 -12.22
C SER A 71 -2.17 -2.80 -12.24
N THR A 72 -3.49 -2.62 -12.25
CA THR A 72 -4.13 -1.30 -12.09
C THR A 72 -4.84 -1.27 -10.76
N ILE A 73 -4.61 -0.25 -9.95
CA ILE A 73 -5.26 -0.06 -8.66
C ILE A 73 -5.82 1.36 -8.52
N SER A 74 -6.73 1.58 -7.58
CA SER A 74 -7.16 2.90 -7.12
C SER A 74 -7.23 2.98 -5.62
N PHE A 75 -7.26 4.21 -5.10
CA PHE A 75 -7.43 4.50 -3.69
C PHE A 75 -8.73 5.27 -3.45
N PHE A 76 -9.38 4.97 -2.33
CA PHE A 76 -10.49 5.75 -1.80
C PHE A 76 -10.30 6.01 -0.29
N PRO A 77 -10.50 7.26 0.19
CA PRO A 77 -10.71 8.47 -0.59
C PRO A 77 -9.45 8.82 -1.41
N ASN A 78 -9.56 9.74 -2.37
CA ASN A 78 -8.44 10.12 -3.27
C ASN A 78 -7.81 11.48 -2.94
N ASP A 79 -8.23 12.12 -1.86
CA ASP A 79 -7.77 13.44 -1.38
C ASP A 79 -6.91 13.31 -0.11
N PHE A 80 -6.07 12.27 -0.05
CA PHE A 80 -5.16 11.98 1.05
C PHE A 80 -3.76 12.50 0.75
N VAL A 81 -2.98 12.67 1.81
CA VAL A 81 -1.55 13.01 1.74
C VAL A 81 -0.74 11.77 2.12
N GLU A 82 0.32 11.52 1.35
CA GLU A 82 1.27 10.43 1.61
C GLU A 82 2.58 10.99 2.20
N GLU A 83 3.08 10.33 3.24
CA GLU A 83 4.48 10.44 3.66
C GLU A 83 5.24 9.27 3.07
N ILE A 84 6.24 9.55 2.23
CA ILE A 84 7.09 8.53 1.60
C ILE A 84 8.30 8.28 2.48
N ALA A 85 8.61 7.01 2.74
CA ALA A 85 9.76 6.62 3.53
C ALA A 85 11.07 6.99 2.83
N GLU A 86 12.11 7.28 3.61
CA GLU A 86 13.45 7.48 3.07
C GLU A 86 13.98 6.21 2.38
N LYS A 87 14.95 6.36 1.47
CA LYS A 87 15.48 5.25 0.64
C LYS A 87 15.96 4.02 1.43
N ASN A 88 16.48 4.24 2.64
CA ASN A 88 16.97 3.17 3.53
C ASN A 88 16.07 2.98 4.75
N TRP A 89 14.80 3.38 4.64
CA TRP A 89 13.83 3.18 5.70
C TRP A 89 13.68 1.70 5.98
N ARG A 90 13.57 1.40 7.26
CA ARG A 90 13.21 0.08 7.76
C ARG A 90 12.19 0.25 8.86
N PRO A 91 11.31 -0.75 9.05
CA PRO A 91 10.41 -0.77 10.18
C PRO A 91 11.20 -0.56 11.49
N SER A 92 10.80 0.42 12.29
CA SER A 92 11.28 0.63 13.64
C SER A 92 10.07 0.76 14.57
N PRO A 93 10.09 0.13 15.75
CA PRO A 93 8.95 0.16 16.66
C PRO A 93 8.50 1.59 16.95
N ARG A 94 7.19 1.84 16.94
CA ARG A 94 6.66 3.15 17.35
C ARG A 94 7.11 3.45 18.77
N LYS A 95 7.58 4.68 19.00
CA LYS A 95 7.85 5.16 20.36
C LYS A 95 6.54 5.10 21.14
N ILE A 96 6.53 4.35 22.24
CA ILE A 96 5.47 4.41 23.23
C ILE A 96 5.58 5.80 23.86
N ILE A 97 4.63 6.68 23.57
CA ILE A 97 4.52 7.97 24.26
C ILE A 97 3.73 7.66 25.54
N ASN A 98 4.40 7.72 26.69
CA ASN A 98 3.76 7.65 28.01
C ASN A 98 3.06 8.97 28.32
#